data_AF-A0A6P6EM51-F1
#
_entry.id   AF-A0A6P6EM51-F1
#
_cell.length_a   1.000
_cell.length_b   1.000
_cell.length_c   1.000
_cell.angle_alpha   90.00
_cell.angle_beta   90.00
_cell.angle_gamma   90.00
#
_symmetry.space_group_name_H-M   'P 1'
#
loop_
_entity.id
_entity.type
_entity.pdbx_description
1 polymer ?
#
loop_
_entity_poly.entity_id
_entity_poly.type
_entity_poly.pdbx_seq_one_letter_code
_entity_poly.pdbx_strand_id
1 'polypeptide(L)'
;MAKSQVGQDPEFCAAITVLNRAVELDSESRYQQALVRYQEGIDLLLQVWKGIQDHTKRCYLREKITHYMDRAEDIKKYLDQVKEDGKYHKQIKIEENATGFGYESLFGRFSLGYCDFDLRPCLETTVDIFHNKHTQKI
;
A
#
# COMPACT_ATOMS: atom_id res chain seq x y z
N MET A 1 33.28 33.50 -10.07
CA MET A 1 31.84 33.24 -9.97
C MET A 1 31.64 31.73 -9.87
N ALA A 2 31.46 31.21 -8.65
CA ALA A 2 31.25 29.78 -8.45
C ALA A 2 29.83 29.44 -8.90
N LYS A 3 29.71 28.59 -9.93
CA LYS A 3 28.43 28.03 -10.35
C LYS A 3 27.88 27.22 -9.18
N SER A 4 26.76 27.66 -8.61
CA SER A 4 26.01 26.88 -7.62
C SER A 4 25.73 25.50 -8.22
N GLN A 5 26.37 24.48 -7.67
CA GLN A 5 25.99 23.09 -7.90
C GLN A 5 24.60 22.89 -7.28
N VAL A 6 23.56 23.28 -8.01
CA VAL A 6 22.30 22.57 -7.97
C VAL A 6 22.40 21.54 -9.07
N GLY A 7 23.26 20.53 -8.85
CA GLY A 7 23.14 19.29 -9.60
C GLY A 7 21.75 18.76 -9.26
N GLN A 8 20.93 18.51 -10.26
CA GLN A 8 19.72 17.72 -10.07
C GLN A 8 20.20 16.32 -9.69
N ASP A 9 20.26 16.04 -8.38
CA ASP A 9 20.64 14.74 -7.89
C ASP A 9 19.65 13.72 -8.49
N PRO A 10 20.12 12.64 -9.15
CA PRO A 10 19.24 11.67 -9.77
C PRO A 10 18.24 11.08 -8.76
N GLU A 11 18.64 11.00 -7.49
CA GLU A 11 17.80 10.61 -6.35
C GLU A 11 16.66 11.61 -6.09
N PHE A 12 16.90 12.91 -6.22
CA PHE A 12 15.88 13.94 -6.06
C PHE A 12 14.86 13.90 -7.20
N CYS A 13 15.33 13.74 -8.44
CA CYS A 13 14.45 13.55 -9.59
C CYS A 13 13.61 12.28 -9.45
N ALA A 14 14.23 11.16 -9.03
CA ALA A 14 13.53 9.91 -8.77
C ALA A 14 12.45 10.06 -7.69
N ALA A 15 12.77 10.74 -6.58
CA ALA A 15 11.83 11.00 -5.50
C ALA A 15 10.61 11.80 -6.00
N ILE A 16 10.83 12.82 -6.83
CA ILE A 16 9.73 13.61 -7.43
C ILE A 16 8.86 12.73 -8.32
N THR A 17 9.45 11.89 -9.18
CA THR A 17 8.69 10.99 -10.06
C THR A 17 7.81 10.03 -9.24
N VAL A 18 8.35 9.45 -8.17
CA VAL A 18 7.61 8.53 -7.29
C VAL A 18 6.48 9.26 -6.58
N LEU A 19 6.72 10.47 -6.07
CA LEU A 19 5.70 11.27 -5.37
C LEU A 19 4.60 11.80 -6.30
N ASN A 20 4.93 12.20 -7.52
CA ASN A 20 3.93 12.55 -8.52
C ASN A 20 3.00 11.37 -8.80
N ARG A 21 3.57 10.16 -8.96
CA ARG A 21 2.76 8.95 -9.12
C ARG A 21 1.93 8.64 -7.88
N ALA A 22 2.44 8.92 -6.68
CA ALA A 22 1.67 8.77 -5.44
C ALA A 22 0.43 9.69 -5.43
N VAL A 23 0.58 10.95 -5.84
CA VAL A 23 -0.53 11.93 -5.95
C VAL A 23 -1.55 11.50 -7.00
N GLU A 24 -1.12 10.99 -8.15
CA GLU A 24 -2.03 10.44 -9.17
C GLU A 24 -2.85 9.28 -8.59
N LEU A 25 -2.20 8.30 -7.96
CA LEU A 25 -2.87 7.16 -7.34
C LEU A 25 -3.83 7.56 -6.22
N ASP A 26 -3.48 8.59 -5.45
CA ASP A 26 -4.34 9.17 -4.42
C ASP A 26 -5.61 9.81 -5.04
N SER A 27 -5.45 10.53 -6.15
CA SER A 27 -6.58 11.07 -6.92
C SER A 27 -7.45 9.98 -7.56
N GLU A 28 -6.85 8.83 -7.93
CA GLU A 28 -7.55 7.64 -8.41
C GLU A 28 -8.22 6.82 -7.27
N SER A 29 -8.17 7.28 -6.01
CA SER A 29 -8.65 6.54 -4.83
C SER A 29 -7.97 5.19 -4.61
N ARG A 30 -6.80 4.95 -5.23
CA ARG A 30 -6.00 3.73 -5.07
C ARG A 30 -5.09 3.86 -3.86
N TYR A 31 -5.70 4.08 -2.70
CA TYR A 31 -5.05 4.46 -1.45
C TYR A 31 -3.96 3.50 -0.98
N GLN A 32 -4.15 2.18 -1.16
CA GLN A 32 -3.11 1.20 -0.82
C GLN A 32 -1.84 1.39 -1.63
N GLN A 33 -1.97 1.61 -2.94
CA GLN A 33 -0.83 1.81 -3.83
C GLN A 33 -0.23 3.20 -3.62
N ALA A 34 -1.07 4.22 -3.44
CA ALA A 34 -0.65 5.58 -3.13
C ALA A 34 0.20 5.61 -1.84
N LEU A 35 -0.23 4.91 -0.79
CA LEU A 35 0.51 4.85 0.48
C LEU A 35 1.93 4.30 0.31
N VAL A 36 2.09 3.18 -0.41
CA VAL A 36 3.41 2.59 -0.67
C VAL A 36 4.30 3.57 -1.43
N ARG A 37 3.76 4.24 -2.46
CA ARG A 37 4.53 5.22 -3.24
C ARG A 37 4.87 6.48 -2.43
N TYR A 38 3.99 6.93 -1.54
CA TYR A 38 4.32 8.02 -0.61
C TYR A 38 5.48 7.63 0.30
N GLN A 39 5.48 6.42 0.87
CA GLN A 39 6.57 5.93 1.72
C GLN A 39 7.90 5.87 0.95
N GLU A 40 7.91 5.23 -0.22
CA GLU A 40 9.11 5.14 -1.08
C GLU A 40 9.64 6.53 -1.46
N GLY A 41 8.75 7.44 -1.86
CA GLY A 41 9.11 8.80 -2.25
C GLY A 41 9.68 9.62 -1.07
N ILE A 42 9.08 9.49 0.11
CA ILE A 42 9.55 10.15 1.35
C ILE A 42 10.93 9.61 1.75
N ASP A 43 11.15 8.29 1.67
CA ASP A 43 12.44 7.68 1.99
C ASP A 43 13.55 8.19 1.08
N LEU A 44 13.28 8.33 -0.22
CA LEU A 44 14.21 8.94 -1.18
C LEU A 44 14.47 10.41 -0.86
N LEU A 45 13.45 11.20 -0.54
CA LEU A 45 13.63 12.60 -0.11
C LEU A 45 14.46 12.70 1.19
N LEU A 46 14.30 11.77 2.13
CA LEU A 46 15.09 11.71 3.36
C LEU A 46 16.57 11.40 3.08
N GLN A 47 16.86 10.55 2.10
CA GLN A 47 18.23 10.27 1.67
C GLN A 47 18.89 11.54 1.10
N VAL A 48 18.19 12.24 0.20
CA VAL A 48 18.64 13.53 -0.35
C VAL A 48 18.84 14.56 0.78
N TRP A 49 17.89 14.65 1.73
CA TRP A 49 17.97 15.59 2.85
C TRP A 49 19.20 15.39 3.73
N LYS A 50 19.65 14.15 3.92
CA LYS A 50 20.87 13.84 4.70
C LYS A 50 22.14 14.37 4.02
N GLY A 51 22.17 14.42 2.69
CA GLY A 51 23.32 14.88 1.91
C GLY A 51 23.44 16.40 1.74
N ILE A 52 22.34 17.15 1.89
CA ILE A 52 22.32 18.60 1.65
C ILE A 52 23.00 19.38 2.79
N GLN A 53 23.93 20.28 2.45
CA GLN A 53 24.56 21.20 3.42
C GLN A 53 23.85 22.56 3.50
N ASP A 54 23.16 22.98 2.43
CA ASP A 54 22.46 24.25 2.32
C ASP A 54 21.23 24.33 3.24
N HIS A 55 21.26 25.24 4.22
CA HIS A 55 20.21 25.39 5.22
C HIS A 55 18.83 25.74 4.61
N THR A 56 18.80 26.60 3.57
CA THR A 56 17.56 27.02 2.92
C THR A 56 16.89 25.85 2.21
N LYS A 57 17.69 25.04 1.48
CA LYS A 57 17.19 23.83 0.81
C LYS A 57 16.75 22.76 1.81
N ARG A 58 17.46 22.61 2.93
CA ARG A 58 17.06 21.68 4.00
C ARG A 58 15.73 22.06 4.64
N CYS A 59 15.50 23.35 4.88
CA CYS A 59 14.20 23.84 5.39
C CYS A 59 13.08 23.55 4.40
N TYR A 60 13.26 23.90 3.13
CA TYR A 60 12.27 23.64 2.07
C TYR A 60 11.94 22.15 1.92
N LEU A 61 12.98 21.30 1.87
CA LEU A 61 12.80 19.87 1.70
C LEU A 61 12.14 19.24 2.93
N ARG A 62 12.47 19.72 4.14
CA ARG A 62 11.81 19.28 5.37
C ARG A 62 10.31 19.58 5.35
N GLU A 63 9.92 20.79 4.93
CA GLU A 63 8.52 21.16 4.80
C GLU A 63 7.78 20.23 3.82
N LYS A 64 8.40 19.91 2.68
CA LYS A 64 7.84 18.96 1.71
C LYS A 64 7.73 17.55 2.25
N ILE A 65 8.75 17.07 2.96
CA ILE A 65 8.72 15.75 3.60
C ILE A 65 7.58 15.67 4.62
N THR A 66 7.45 16.67 5.49
CA THR A 66 6.35 16.74 6.47
C THR A 66 5.00 16.72 5.77
N HIS A 67 4.79 17.55 4.75
CA HIS A 67 3.53 17.60 4.00
C HIS A 67 3.13 16.23 3.40
N TYR A 68 4.07 15.54 2.75
CA TYR A 68 3.79 14.22 2.19
C TYR A 68 3.63 13.14 3.26
N MET A 69 4.34 13.24 4.38
CA MET A 69 4.23 12.31 5.50
C MET A 69 2.86 12.42 6.18
N ASP A 70 2.38 13.64 6.43
CA ASP A 70 1.04 13.88 7.00
C ASP A 70 -0.05 13.25 6.11
N ARG A 71 0.06 13.45 4.78
CA ARG A 71 -0.88 12.83 3.84
C ARG A 71 -0.81 11.30 3.87
N ALA A 72 0.38 10.73 3.95
CA ALA A 72 0.57 9.27 4.05
C ALA A 72 -0.03 8.71 5.35
N GLU A 73 0.09 9.42 6.47
CA GLU A 73 -0.53 9.05 7.74
C GLU A 73 -2.07 9.07 7.67
N ASP A 74 -2.65 10.07 7.03
CA ASP A 74 -4.10 10.15 6.84
C ASP A 74 -4.64 9.02 5.97
N ILE A 75 -3.93 8.71 4.87
CA ILE A 75 -4.26 7.56 4.02
C ILE A 75 -4.18 6.25 4.82
N LYS A 76 -3.15 6.09 5.65
CA LYS A 76 -2.99 4.91 6.50
C LYS A 76 -4.15 4.75 7.49
N LYS A 77 -4.54 5.83 8.18
CA LYS A 77 -5.71 5.84 9.08
C LYS A 77 -6.99 5.45 8.35
N TYR A 78 -7.21 6.00 7.15
CA TYR A 78 -8.36 5.64 6.32
C TYR A 78 -8.37 4.16 5.94
N LEU A 79 -7.23 3.61 5.51
CA LEU A 79 -7.12 2.19 5.17
C LEU A 79 -7.38 1.28 6.36
N ASP A 80 -6.88 1.64 7.54
CA ASP A 80 -7.12 0.88 8.75
C ASP A 80 -8.61 0.95 9.17
N GLN A 81 -9.25 2.11 9.04
CA GLN A 81 -10.70 2.23 9.24
C GLN A 81 -11.49 1.39 8.23
N VAL A 82 -11.11 1.37 6.95
CA VAL A 82 -11.78 0.54 5.92
C VAL A 82 -11.61 -0.96 6.18
N LYS A 83 -10.43 -1.38 6.66
CA LYS A 83 -10.19 -2.77 7.10
C LYS A 83 -11.08 -3.11 8.29
N GLU A 84 -11.11 -2.24 9.29
CA GLU A 84 -11.94 -2.43 10.48
C GLU A 84 -13.41 -2.47 10.09
N ASP A 85 -13.90 -1.57 9.23
CA ASP A 85 -15.29 -1.54 8.74
C ASP A 85 -15.66 -2.73 7.85
N GLY A 86 -14.72 -3.65 7.67
CA GLY A 86 -14.94 -4.93 7.05
C GLY A 86 -15.17 -4.81 5.56
N LYS A 87 -15.03 -3.63 4.93
CA LYS A 87 -15.21 -3.45 3.48
C LYS A 87 -13.94 -3.90 2.74
N TYR A 88 -13.50 -5.13 3.00
CA TYR A 88 -12.32 -5.75 2.40
C TYR A 88 -12.75 -6.86 1.44
N HIS A 89 -12.33 -6.72 0.18
CA HIS A 89 -12.49 -7.73 -0.85
C HIS A 89 -11.13 -8.38 -1.10
N LYS A 90 -11.02 -9.67 -0.82
CA LYS A 90 -9.83 -10.48 -1.06
C LYS A 90 -10.10 -11.41 -2.24
N GLN A 91 -9.34 -11.25 -3.31
CA GLN A 91 -9.34 -12.18 -4.43
C GLN A 91 -8.18 -13.16 -4.29
N ILE A 92 -8.49 -14.45 -4.30
CA ILE A 92 -7.52 -15.55 -4.27
C ILE A 92 -7.62 -16.30 -5.60
N LYS A 93 -6.54 -16.32 -6.37
CA LYS A 93 -6.41 -17.17 -7.55
C LYS A 93 -5.83 -18.51 -7.12
N ILE A 94 -6.61 -19.57 -7.27
CA ILE A 94 -6.18 -20.94 -7.02
C ILE A 94 -5.78 -21.51 -8.38
N GLU A 95 -4.49 -21.81 -8.53
CA GLU A 95 -3.95 -22.40 -9.76
C GLU A 95 -4.35 -23.88 -9.93
N GLU A 96 -4.30 -24.39 -11.16
CA GLU A 96 -4.62 -25.79 -11.44
C GLU A 96 -3.65 -26.74 -10.69
N ASN A 97 -4.21 -27.78 -10.08
CA ASN A 97 -3.53 -28.75 -9.19
C ASN A 97 -3.00 -28.19 -7.87
N ALA A 98 -3.37 -26.96 -7.49
CA ALA A 98 -3.02 -26.45 -6.17
C ALA A 98 -3.77 -27.22 -5.06
N THR A 99 -3.13 -27.36 -3.90
CA THR A 99 -3.64 -28.08 -2.70
C THR A 99 -3.57 -27.16 -1.48
N GLY A 100 -4.33 -27.45 -0.41
CA GLY A 100 -4.34 -26.62 0.81
C GLY A 100 -5.28 -25.41 0.78
N PHE A 101 -6.24 -25.39 -0.16
CA PHE A 101 -7.30 -24.38 -0.27
C PHE A 101 -8.67 -24.91 0.18
N GLY A 102 -8.70 -25.80 1.17
CA GLY A 102 -9.92 -26.31 1.78
C GLY A 102 -10.69 -25.22 2.52
N TYR A 103 -11.93 -25.54 2.89
CA TYR A 103 -12.84 -24.58 3.53
C TYR A 103 -12.31 -24.05 4.87
N GLU A 104 -11.60 -24.87 5.64
CA GLU A 104 -10.95 -24.44 6.89
C GLU A 104 -9.79 -23.47 6.60
N SER A 105 -8.93 -23.79 5.63
CA SER A 105 -7.79 -22.96 5.24
C SER A 105 -8.22 -21.62 4.60
N LEU A 106 -9.31 -21.60 3.84
CA LEU A 106 -9.83 -20.40 3.18
C LEU A 106 -10.68 -19.51 4.09
N PHE A 107 -11.60 -20.10 4.85
CA PHE A 107 -12.60 -19.37 5.63
C PHE A 107 -12.30 -19.35 7.14
N GLY A 108 -11.34 -20.15 7.61
CA GLY A 108 -10.90 -20.19 9.00
C GLY A 108 -12.08 -20.34 9.96
N ARG A 109 -12.23 -19.36 10.85
CA ARG A 109 -13.31 -19.30 11.85
C ARG A 109 -14.73 -19.21 11.27
N PHE A 110 -14.88 -18.98 9.96
CA PHE A 110 -16.16 -18.90 9.26
C PHE A 110 -16.50 -20.17 8.47
N SER A 111 -15.73 -21.26 8.62
CA SER A 111 -16.01 -22.53 7.95
C SER A 111 -17.35 -23.12 8.42
N LEU A 112 -18.21 -23.51 7.48
CA LEU A 112 -19.55 -24.10 7.77
C LEU A 112 -19.49 -25.52 8.39
N GLY A 113 -18.30 -26.11 8.53
CA GLY A 113 -18.09 -27.44 9.11
C GLY A 113 -16.64 -27.91 8.96
N TYR A 114 -16.34 -29.10 9.51
CA TYR A 114 -15.02 -29.72 9.46
C TYR A 114 -15.00 -30.82 8.38
N CYS A 115 -14.58 -30.44 7.17
CA CYS A 115 -14.34 -31.37 6.06
C CYS A 115 -13.00 -31.02 5.41
N ASP A 116 -11.96 -31.80 5.75
CA ASP A 116 -10.61 -31.56 5.26
C ASP A 116 -10.43 -32.16 3.85
N PHE A 117 -10.51 -31.29 2.84
CA PHE A 117 -10.29 -31.64 1.43
C PHE A 117 -8.90 -31.18 0.94
N ASP A 118 -7.98 -30.78 1.83
CA ASP A 118 -6.71 -30.16 1.45
C ASP A 118 -5.79 -31.05 0.61
N LEU A 119 -6.05 -32.37 0.60
CA LEU A 119 -5.31 -33.36 -0.19
C LEU A 119 -5.79 -33.49 -1.65
N ARG A 120 -6.89 -32.83 -2.05
CA ARG A 120 -7.41 -32.92 -3.41
C ARG A 120 -6.83 -31.81 -4.28
N PRO A 121 -6.31 -32.12 -5.49
CA PRO A 121 -5.90 -31.09 -6.45
C PRO A 121 -7.11 -30.27 -6.90
N CYS A 122 -7.00 -28.95 -6.83
CA CYS A 122 -8.03 -28.02 -7.28
C CYS A 122 -7.97 -27.79 -8.79
N LEU A 123 -9.11 -27.44 -9.40
CA LEU A 123 -9.15 -26.82 -10.73
C LEU A 123 -8.93 -25.31 -10.61
N GLU A 124 -8.46 -24.66 -11.67
CA GLU A 124 -8.25 -23.21 -11.67
C GLU A 124 -9.55 -22.48 -11.29
N THR A 125 -9.53 -21.76 -10.17
CA THR A 125 -10.72 -21.09 -9.61
C THR A 125 -10.31 -19.77 -8.98
N THR A 126 -11.13 -18.73 -9.20
CA THR A 126 -11.00 -17.45 -8.52
C THR A 126 -12.00 -17.39 -7.38
N VAL A 127 -11.52 -17.23 -6.14
CA VAL A 127 -12.34 -17.12 -4.95
C VAL A 127 -12.35 -15.66 -4.49
N ASP A 128 -13.54 -15.07 -4.45
CA ASP A 128 -13.75 -13.72 -3.95
C ASP A 128 -14.32 -13.78 -2.52
N ILE A 129 -13.55 -13.31 -1.55
CA ILE A 129 -13.98 -13.23 -0.15
C ILE A 129 -14.32 -11.78 0.18
N PHE A 130 -15.61 -11.54 0.40
CA PHE A 130 -16.13 -10.26 0.87
C PHE A 130 -16.29 -10.32 2.38
N HIS A 131 -15.49 -9.55 3.10
CA HIS A 131 -15.82 -9.22 4.47
C HIS A 131 -16.92 -8.16 4.43
N ASN A 132 -17.87 -8.21 5.35
CA ASN A 132 -18.84 -7.14 5.59
C ASN A 132 -19.24 -7.21 7.06
N LYS A 133 -19.16 -6.09 7.80
CA LYS A 133 -19.67 -6.02 9.18
C LYS A 133 -21.18 -6.28 9.26
N HIS A 134 -21.92 -6.09 8.17
CA HIS A 134 -23.36 -6.33 8.09
C HIS A 134 -23.68 -7.71 7.54
N THR A 135 -23.36 -8.77 8.29
CA THR A 135 -24.34 -9.85 8.38
C THR A 135 -25.48 -9.29 9.21
N GLN A 136 -26.55 -8.79 8.58
CA GLN A 136 -27.80 -8.56 9.30
C GLN A 136 -28.09 -9.85 10.07
N LYS A 137 -28.15 -9.75 11.40
CA LYS A 137 -28.64 -10.84 12.23
C LYS A 137 -30.05 -11.13 11.73
N ILE A 138 -30.24 -12.29 11.10
CA ILE A 138 -31.56 -12.89 10.91
C ILE A 138 -31.95 -13.50 12.26
#